data_AF-A0A089L1F8-F1
#
_entry.id   AF-A0A089L1F8-F1
#
_cell.length_a   1.000
_cell.length_b   1.000
_cell.length_c   1.000
_cell.angle_alpha   90.00
_cell.angle_beta   90.00
_cell.angle_gamma   90.00
#
_symmetry.space_group_name_H-M   'P 1'
#
loop_
_entity.id
_entity.type
_entity.pdbx_description
1 polymer ?
#
loop_
_entity_poly.entity_id
_entity_poly.type
_entity_poly.pdbx_seq_one_letter_code
_entity_poly.pdbx_strand_id
1 'polypeptide(L)'
;MTDYNWDHLDKVYSSPNKDILKGKVINLLINCKKPIGEINSEILEGFFRSWTYSISGKYIKPFEFHEFTCSGSRMSIKITLKKKNENTDELKLLLQDVLDYLNSDHIPVSKIEAIIE
;
A
#
# COMPACT_ATOMS: atom_id res chain seq x y z
N MET A 1 -4.72 -11.96 -19.70
CA MET A 1 -4.08 -12.02 -18.37
C MET A 1 -3.16 -10.81 -18.32
N THR A 2 -3.45 -9.84 -17.47
CA THR A 2 -2.60 -8.67 -17.32
C THR A 2 -1.43 -9.11 -16.44
N ASP A 3 -0.25 -9.31 -17.05
CA ASP A 3 1.00 -9.49 -16.31
C ASP A 3 1.30 -8.17 -15.60
N TYR A 4 0.88 -8.07 -14.34
CA TYR A 4 1.28 -6.98 -13.46
C TYR A 4 2.79 -7.12 -13.27
N ASN A 5 3.56 -6.18 -13.81
CA ASN A 5 5.01 -6.21 -13.70
C ASN A 5 5.41 -5.77 -12.27
N TRP A 6 5.73 -6.75 -11.42
CA TRP A 6 6.11 -6.55 -10.02
C TRP A 6 7.61 -6.27 -9.81
N ASP A 7 8.41 -6.12 -10.88
CA ASP A 7 9.88 -6.08 -10.89
C ASP A 7 10.55 -5.07 -9.92
N HIS A 8 9.79 -4.11 -9.40
CA HIS A 8 10.24 -3.12 -8.43
C HIS A 8 9.71 -3.36 -7.01
N LEU A 9 8.53 -3.96 -6.84
CA LEU A 9 7.92 -4.20 -5.53
C LEU A 9 8.72 -5.27 -4.77
N ASP A 10 9.12 -6.35 -5.44
CA ASP A 10 9.88 -7.46 -4.81
C ASP A 10 11.25 -7.03 -4.26
N LYS A 11 11.78 -5.89 -4.73
CA LYS A 11 13.07 -5.32 -4.26
C LYS A 11 12.94 -4.57 -2.94
N VAL A 12 11.74 -4.08 -2.61
CA VAL A 12 11.51 -3.20 -1.46
C VAL A 12 10.53 -3.79 -0.46
N TYR A 13 9.64 -4.67 -0.89
CA TYR A 13 8.60 -5.27 -0.06
C TYR A 13 8.98 -6.69 0.35
N SER A 14 9.02 -6.92 1.66
CA SER A 14 9.10 -8.26 2.22
C SER A 14 7.68 -8.69 2.61
N SER A 15 7.11 -9.64 1.86
CA SER A 15 5.79 -10.20 2.17
C SER A 15 5.78 -10.74 3.62
N PRO A 16 4.72 -10.51 4.39
CA PRO A 16 4.59 -11.14 5.68
C PRO A 16 4.54 -12.66 5.48
N ASN A 17 5.27 -13.42 6.30
CA ASN A 17 5.27 -14.89 6.32
C ASN A 17 3.90 -15.50 6.72
N LYS A 18 2.88 -14.67 6.92
CA LYS A 18 1.55 -15.06 7.40
C LYS A 18 0.52 -14.64 6.36
N ASP A 19 -0.41 -15.56 6.06
CA ASP A 19 -1.57 -15.24 5.23
C ASP A 19 -2.36 -14.06 5.82
N ILE A 20 -2.59 -13.05 4.97
CA ILE A 20 -3.41 -11.90 5.35
C ILE A 20 -4.87 -12.35 5.36
N LEU A 21 -5.43 -12.49 6.57
CA LEU A 21 -6.82 -12.89 6.76
C LEU A 21 -7.74 -11.67 6.78
N LYS A 22 -8.99 -11.87 6.34
CA LYS A 22 -10.03 -10.86 6.44
C LYS A 22 -10.27 -10.47 7.90
N GLY A 23 -10.44 -9.17 8.15
CA GLY A 23 -10.66 -8.59 9.47
C GLY A 23 -9.38 -8.29 10.25
N LYS A 24 -8.21 -8.67 9.74
CA LYS A 24 -6.93 -8.34 10.36
C LYS A 24 -6.49 -6.92 10.09
N VAL A 25 -5.91 -6.30 11.11
CA VAL A 25 -5.25 -4.99 11.00
C VAL A 25 -3.85 -5.23 10.44
N ILE A 26 -3.50 -4.43 9.44
CA ILE A 26 -2.21 -4.44 8.77
C ILE A 26 -1.62 -3.07 9.01
N ASN A 27 -0.45 -3.05 9.63
CA ASN A 27 0.36 -1.86 9.76
C ASN A 27 1.46 -1.88 8.69
N LEU A 28 1.34 -0.99 7.71
CA LEU A 28 2.32 -0.79 6.65
C LEU A 28 3.33 0.26 7.08
N LEU A 29 4.60 -0.11 7.06
CA LEU A 29 5.71 0.80 7.31
C LEU A 29 6.48 1.00 6.00
N ILE A 30 6.48 2.23 5.50
CA ILE A 30 7.16 2.59 4.25
C ILE A 30 8.30 3.55 4.59
N ASN A 31 9.51 3.14 4.25
CA ASN A 31 10.70 3.97 4.35
C ASN A 31 11.07 4.48 2.96
N CYS A 32 11.23 5.79 2.85
CA CYS A 32 11.68 6.48 1.66
C CYS A 32 13.13 6.97 1.84
N LYS A 33 13.85 7.17 0.73
CA LYS A 33 15.20 7.76 0.74
C LYS A 33 15.19 9.29 0.84
N LYS A 34 14.03 9.92 0.61
CA LYS A 34 13.83 11.36 0.72
C LYS A 34 12.64 11.65 1.64
N PRO A 35 12.63 12.83 2.29
CA PRO A 35 11.46 13.30 3.01
C PRO A 35 10.26 13.42 2.08
N ILE A 36 9.09 13.10 2.61
CA ILE A 36 7.81 13.30 1.94
C ILE A 36 7.30 14.65 2.39
N GLY A 37 7.05 15.55 1.44
CA GLY A 37 6.51 16.86 1.75
C GLY A 37 5.09 16.76 2.34
N GLU A 38 4.68 17.78 3.09
CA GLU A 38 3.36 17.83 3.74
C GLU A 38 2.22 17.65 2.74
N ILE A 39 2.27 18.36 1.60
CA ILE A 39 1.27 18.24 0.52
C ILE A 39 1.16 16.79 0.01
N ASN A 40 2.30 16.15 -0.23
CA ASN A 40 2.32 14.76 -0.71
C ASN A 40 1.78 13.81 0.35
N SER A 41 2.03 14.09 1.63
CA SER A 41 1.52 13.28 2.73
C SER A 41 -0.01 13.36 2.86
N GLU A 42 -0.62 14.53 2.67
CA GLU A 42 -2.08 14.71 2.66
C GLU A 42 -2.73 14.00 1.46
N ILE A 43 -2.11 14.11 0.28
CA ILE A 43 -2.60 13.42 -0.93
C ILE A 43 -2.50 11.91 -0.75
N LEU A 44 -1.39 11.41 -0.19
CA LEU A 44 -1.21 9.99 0.10
C LEU A 44 -2.24 9.47 1.11
N GLU A 45 -2.52 10.24 2.16
CA GLU A 45 -3.58 9.88 3.10
C GLU A 45 -4.95 9.77 2.40
N GLY A 46 -5.28 10.76 1.55
CA GLY A 46 -6.50 10.74 0.73
C GLY A 46 -6.55 9.54 -0.22
N PHE A 47 -5.42 9.20 -0.83
CA PHE A 47 -5.25 8.01 -1.67
C PHE A 47 -5.53 6.73 -0.86
N PHE A 48 -4.90 6.53 0.31
CA PHE A 48 -5.14 5.35 1.14
C PHE A 48 -6.59 5.23 1.62
N ARG A 49 -7.24 6.36 1.95
CA ARG A 49 -8.65 6.38 2.35
C ARG A 49 -9.60 5.99 1.22
N SER A 50 -9.26 6.33 -0.02
CA SER A 50 -10.13 6.17 -1.19
C SER A 50 -9.73 5.03 -2.11
N TRP A 51 -8.63 4.33 -1.82
CA TRP A 51 -8.08 3.32 -2.71
C TRP A 51 -9.09 2.23 -3.05
N THR A 52 -9.21 1.98 -4.35
CA THR A 52 -10.01 0.91 -4.91
C THR A 52 -9.29 0.32 -6.10
N TYR A 53 -9.57 -0.94 -6.40
CA TYR A 53 -9.11 -1.58 -7.62
C TYR A 53 -10.31 -2.07 -8.43
N SER A 54 -10.17 -2.12 -9.75
CA SER A 54 -11.23 -2.62 -10.63
C SER A 54 -11.05 -4.11 -10.90
N ILE A 55 -12.11 -4.88 -10.75
CA ILE A 55 -12.17 -6.27 -11.25
C ILE A 55 -13.49 -6.47 -11.99
N SER A 56 -13.41 -7.01 -13.21
CA SER A 56 -14.58 -7.26 -14.06
C SER A 56 -15.53 -6.06 -14.18
N GLY A 57 -14.98 -4.85 -14.31
CA GLY A 57 -15.74 -3.60 -14.47
C GLY A 57 -16.37 -3.04 -13.18
N LYS A 58 -16.09 -3.62 -12.01
CA LYS A 58 -16.57 -3.11 -10.71
C LYS A 58 -15.39 -2.62 -9.87
N TYR A 59 -15.58 -1.48 -9.21
CA TYR A 59 -14.62 -0.96 -8.23
C TYR A 59 -14.83 -1.64 -6.88
N ILE A 60 -13.76 -2.23 -6.36
CA ILE A 60 -13.73 -2.89 -5.06
C ILE A 60 -12.87 -2.03 -4.12
N LYS A 61 -13.44 -1.72 -2.96
CA LYS A 61 -12.72 -1.18 -1.80
C LYS A 61 -12.42 -2.32 -0.81
N PRO A 62 -11.22 -2.92 -0.85
CA PRO A 62 -10.91 -4.07 0.00
C PRO A 62 -10.42 -3.65 1.38
N PHE A 63 -9.90 -2.44 1.54
CA PHE A 63 -9.35 -1.95 2.79
C PHE A 63 -10.24 -0.91 3.45
N GLU A 64 -10.38 -1.02 4.77
CA GLU A 64 -10.81 0.08 5.64
C GLU A 64 -9.56 0.78 6.16
N PHE A 65 -9.52 2.11 6.00
CA PHE A 65 -8.43 2.95 6.49
C PHE A 65 -8.69 3.36 7.94
N HIS A 66 -7.65 3.31 8.78
CA HIS A 66 -7.74 3.74 10.19
C HIS A 66 -6.85 4.94 10.48
N GLU A 67 -5.58 4.85 10.12
CA GLU A 67 -4.57 5.82 10.54
C GLU A 67 -3.49 5.97 9.47
N PHE A 68 -3.01 7.20 9.31
CA PHE A 68 -1.84 7.54 8.52
C PHE A 68 -0.97 8.47 9.34
N THR A 69 0.33 8.17 9.39
CA THR A 69 1.31 9.07 9.96
C THR A 69 2.49 9.17 8.99
N CYS A 70 2.97 10.39 8.78
CA CYS A 70 4.13 10.66 7.96
C CYS A 70 5.08 11.56 8.74
N SER A 71 6.35 11.16 8.85
CA SER A 71 7.37 11.93 9.53
C SER A 71 8.69 11.81 8.78
N GLY A 72 9.12 12.92 8.18
CA GLY A 72 10.32 12.95 7.35
C GLY A 72 10.22 11.98 6.19
N SER A 73 11.07 10.95 6.19
CA SER A 73 11.12 9.93 5.14
C SER A 73 10.43 8.61 5.50
N ARG A 74 9.56 8.62 6.52
CA ARG A 74 8.86 7.42 6.99
C ARG A 74 7.36 7.64 7.00
N MET A 75 6.63 6.62 6.59
CA MET A 75 5.18 6.55 6.69
C MET A 75 4.75 5.29 7.43
N SER A 76 3.69 5.42 8.22
CA SER A 76 2.97 4.29 8.79
C SER A 76 1.50 4.42 8.45
N ILE A 77 0.92 3.33 7.96
CA ILE A 77 -0.47 3.26 7.53
C ILE A 77 -1.12 2.06 8.20
N LYS A 78 -2.22 2.27 8.92
CA LYS A 78 -3.03 1.18 9.47
C LYS A 78 -4.29 0.99 8.64
N ILE A 79 -4.46 -0.21 8.12
CA ILE A 79 -5.60 -0.61 7.31
C ILE A 79 -6.14 -1.97 7.76
N THR A 80 -7.42 -2.23 7.54
CA THR A 80 -8.03 -3.55 7.76
C THR A 80 -8.52 -4.13 6.44
N LEU A 81 -8.15 -5.37 6.14
CA LEU A 81 -8.68 -6.10 4.99
C LEU A 81 -10.15 -6.49 5.24
N LYS A 82 -11.10 -5.82 4.59
CA LYS A 82 -12.55 -6.09 4.66
C LYS A 82 -13.04 -7.05 3.59
N LYS A 83 -12.45 -7.01 2.40
CA LYS A 83 -12.80 -7.90 1.29
C LYS A 83 -11.53 -8.52 0.75
N LYS A 84 -11.54 -9.86 0.64
CA LYS A 84 -10.45 -10.66 0.09
C LYS A 84 -10.99 -11.43 -1.11
N ASN A 85 -10.27 -11.40 -2.20
CA ASN A 85 -10.50 -12.17 -3.41
C ASN A 85 -9.53 -13.37 -3.40
N GLU A 86 -9.96 -14.49 -3.95
CA GLU A 86 -9.15 -15.72 -4.01
C GLU A 86 -7.99 -15.59 -5.00
N ASN A 87 -8.16 -14.79 -6.04
CA ASN A 87 -7.22 -14.68 -7.16
C ASN A 87 -6.47 -13.35 -7.22
N THR A 88 -6.58 -12.52 -6.19
CA THR A 88 -5.98 -11.19 -6.17
C THR A 88 -5.32 -10.93 -4.84
N ASP A 89 -4.07 -10.51 -4.86
CA ASP A 89 -3.37 -10.00 -3.68
C ASP A 89 -3.60 -8.49 -3.61
N GLU A 90 -4.63 -8.08 -2.87
CA GLU A 90 -5.01 -6.68 -2.79
C GLU A 90 -3.94 -5.82 -2.14
N LEU A 91 -3.15 -6.41 -1.23
CA LEU A 91 -2.09 -5.66 -0.56
C LEU A 91 -0.97 -5.38 -1.56
N LYS A 92 -0.56 -6.37 -2.36
CA LYS A 92 0.43 -6.12 -3.41
C LYS A 92 -0.04 -5.05 -4.39
N LEU A 93 -1.28 -5.11 -4.86
CA LEU A 93 -1.84 -4.09 -5.76
C LEU A 93 -1.78 -2.69 -5.14
N LEU A 94 -2.21 -2.55 -3.88
CA LEU A 94 -2.13 -1.28 -3.16
C LEU A 94 -0.68 -0.78 -3.11
N LEU A 95 0.27 -1.65 -2.75
CA LEU A 95 1.68 -1.28 -2.63
C LEU A 95 2.31 -0.91 -3.98
N GLN A 96 1.87 -1.53 -5.07
CA GLN A 96 2.30 -1.16 -6.42
C GLN A 96 1.82 0.25 -6.79
N ASP A 97 0.54 0.55 -6.56
CA ASP A 97 0.02 1.90 -6.85
C ASP A 97 0.69 2.97 -5.98
N VAL A 98 1.00 2.65 -4.70
CA VAL A 98 1.78 3.55 -3.82
C VAL A 98 3.19 3.77 -4.35
N LEU A 99 3.86 2.72 -4.83
CA LEU A 99 5.19 2.84 -5.43
C LEU A 99 5.15 3.72 -6.66
N ASP A 100 4.15 3.53 -7.53
CA ASP A 100 4.00 4.32 -8.75
C ASP A 100 3.78 5.80 -8.43
N TYR A 101 2.93 6.10 -7.43
CA TYR A 101 2.72 7.47 -6.94
C TYR A 101 4.01 8.10 -6.39
N LEU A 102 4.75 7.38 -5.54
CA LEU A 102 5.99 7.90 -4.97
C LEU A 102 7.10 8.08 -6.03
N ASN A 103 7.13 7.19 -7.01
CA ASN A 103 8.06 7.27 -8.13
C ASN A 103 7.76 8.44 -9.07
N SER A 104 6.47 8.78 -9.29
CA SER A 104 6.11 9.97 -10.09
C SER A 104 6.61 11.27 -9.45
N ASP A 105 6.71 11.30 -8.12
CA ASP A 105 7.24 12.42 -7.35
C ASP A 105 8.76 12.33 -7.09
N HIS A 106 9.46 11.39 -7.73
CA HIS A 106 10.89 11.15 -7.54
C HIS A 106 11.30 10.92 -6.06
N ILE A 107 10.44 10.25 -5.30
CA ILE A 107 10.65 9.81 -3.92
C ILE A 107 10.92 8.30 -3.92
N PRO A 108 12.19 7.86 -3.99
CA PRO A 108 12.48 6.45 -4.05
C PRO A 108 12.22 5.78 -2.70
N VAL A 109 11.44 4.70 -2.73
CA VAL A 109 11.22 3.82 -1.57
C VAL A 109 12.45 2.96 -1.35
N SER A 110 12.87 2.84 -0.09
CA SER A 110 13.99 1.98 0.33
C SER A 110 13.51 0.65 0.91
N LYS A 111 12.38 0.64 1.62
CA LYS A 111 11.85 -0.57 2.27
C LYS A 111 10.36 -0.43 2.57
N ILE A 112 9.61 -1.52 2.41
CA ILE A 112 8.21 -1.67 2.82
C ILE A 112 8.09 -2.91 3.72
N GLU A 113 7.43 -2.75 4.86
CA GLU A 113 7.15 -3.82 5.81
C GLU A 113 5.65 -3.86 6.12
N ALA A 114 5.04 -5.04 6.07
CA ALA A 114 3.67 -5.24 6.50
C ALA A 114 3.65 -6.09 7.78
N ILE A 115 3.14 -5.51 8.86
CA ILE A 115 3.00 -6.15 10.15
C ILE A 115 1.52 -6.45 10.37
N ILE A 116 1.19 -7.72 10.64
CA ILE A 116 -0.19 -8.17 10.89
C ILE A 116 -0.41 -8.27 12.39
N GLU A 117 -1.45 -7.58 12.89
CA GLU A 117 -1.90 -7.58 14.29
C GLU A 117 -3.08 -8.55 14.52
#